data_AF-A0A2E6ZTQ7-F1
#
_entry.id   AF-A0A2E6ZTQ7-F1
#
_cell.length_a   1.000
_cell.length_b   1.000
_cell.length_c   1.000
_cell.angle_alpha   90.00
_cell.angle_beta   90.00
_cell.angle_gamma   90.00
#
_symmetry.space_group_name_H-M   'P 1'
#
loop_
_entity.id
_entity.type
_entity.pdbx_description
1 polymer ?
#
loop_
_entity_poly.entity_id
_entity_poly.type
_entity_poly.pdbx_seq_one_letter_code
_entity_poly.pdbx_strand_id
1 'polypeptide(L)'
;MQFGRWVLVIGSVIVAVPASVSAQSPDDLGGVVYVSAVAAPGGDGSRQAPFRTLAAAQAASAAGDTIHLLPSDQVLDGAITLKPGQKLLGLTSDGTPATDPVERVRLTSTAELPEGTVVTLGGNNEIAGVHFEEMVGHAIAGHGVDYSGTFIHHATFEGNADEHIADERGQVYAVSFDASLGVRYDVRIEDSLFRDGEDLGAIRVFHSGDSEGRYHFARNEFFSLGGRPYFVRTRETSRVETVILDSVADSIGRGDRNSDSIIPYLMGRSEQVMLVRNYRFDNTQQVGNRSSTGIEGYIFGSPREDEANWCDGCRLTLVIEDSVLRNAVTDPIQFSNSGRDSVLRYVIRDTKILGGTPRQGGGGISVNLQDEPDSDGSTTLLVEGTDVVGTDGFGLSVNNGGGGDALTVDLGGGPLGSQGGNRLLDNDRGPLRLAPGWTIHAGGNWWGGDEPAVLGPDDQPSSHSEVFLDPVLSEDPL
;
A
#
# COMPACT_ATOMS: atom_id res chain seq x y z
N MET A 1 -29.16 -55.31 44.44
CA MET A 1 -28.10 -54.37 44.87
C MET A 1 -28.16 -53.18 43.92
N GLN A 2 -28.61 -52.04 44.46
CA GLN A 2 -28.78 -50.78 43.74
C GLN A 2 -27.43 -50.06 43.63
N PHE A 3 -27.15 -49.46 42.47
CA PHE A 3 -26.27 -48.31 42.37
C PHE A 3 -26.99 -47.22 41.57
N GLY A 4 -27.13 -46.06 42.21
CA GLY A 4 -28.00 -44.96 41.81
C GLY A 4 -27.41 -44.07 40.73
N ARG A 5 -28.32 -43.48 39.95
CA ARG A 5 -28.07 -42.34 39.07
C ARG A 5 -28.06 -41.06 39.91
N TRP A 6 -27.01 -40.26 39.79
CA TRP A 6 -26.99 -38.89 40.28
C TRP A 6 -27.48 -37.97 39.16
N VAL A 7 -28.54 -37.21 39.43
CA VAL A 7 -28.99 -36.09 38.61
C VAL A 7 -28.56 -34.82 39.35
N LEU A 8 -27.70 -34.03 38.73
CA LEU A 8 -27.31 -32.71 39.21
C LEU A 8 -28.36 -31.70 38.72
N VAL A 9 -29.09 -31.08 39.64
CA VAL A 9 -29.99 -29.95 39.37
C VAL A 9 -29.24 -28.67 39.72
N ILE A 10 -28.90 -27.86 38.71
CA ILE A 10 -28.37 -26.50 38.93
C ILE A 10 -29.57 -25.55 38.91
N GLY A 11 -29.92 -25.03 40.10
CA GLY A 11 -30.91 -23.98 40.27
C GLY A 11 -30.38 -22.64 39.79
N SER A 12 -31.10 -22.00 38.87
CA SER A 12 -30.85 -20.62 38.45
C SER A 12 -31.51 -19.66 39.44
N VAL A 13 -30.69 -18.85 40.13
CA VAL A 13 -31.17 -17.72 40.92
C VAL A 13 -30.99 -16.47 40.06
N ILE A 14 -32.09 -15.92 39.56
CA ILE A 14 -32.13 -14.62 38.88
C ILE A 14 -32.27 -13.54 39.96
N VAL A 15 -31.20 -12.78 40.19
CA VAL A 15 -31.24 -11.53 40.95
C VAL A 15 -31.45 -10.40 39.96
N ALA A 16 -32.65 -9.81 39.95
CA ALA A 16 -32.95 -8.62 39.16
C ALA A 16 -32.43 -7.37 39.89
N VAL A 17 -31.45 -6.69 39.29
CA VAL A 17 -31.00 -5.35 39.71
C VAL A 17 -31.70 -4.32 38.80
N PRO A 18 -32.32 -3.25 39.33
CA PRO A 18 -32.85 -2.19 38.50
C PRO A 18 -31.68 -1.33 38.01
N ALA A 19 -31.30 -1.52 36.74
CA ALA A 19 -30.42 -0.59 36.05
C ALA A 19 -31.26 0.56 35.49
N SER A 20 -31.26 1.69 36.19
CA SER A 20 -31.68 2.98 35.61
C SER A 20 -30.59 3.42 34.62
N VAL A 21 -30.61 2.85 33.41
CA VAL A 21 -29.78 3.32 32.31
C VAL A 21 -30.52 4.51 31.69
N SER A 22 -30.08 5.72 32.03
CA SER A 22 -30.36 6.86 31.17
C SER A 22 -29.56 6.64 29.89
N ALA A 23 -30.26 6.31 28.80
CA ALA A 23 -29.70 6.29 27.47
C ALA A 23 -29.32 7.73 27.09
N GLN A 24 -28.04 8.09 27.22
CA GLN A 24 -27.50 9.23 26.49
C GLN A 24 -27.30 8.78 25.05
N SER A 25 -27.86 9.55 24.12
CA SER A 25 -27.68 9.34 22.69
C SER A 25 -26.21 9.59 22.31
N PRO A 26 -25.61 8.84 21.38
CA PRO A 26 -24.19 8.96 21.02
C PRO A 26 -23.87 10.16 20.11
N ASP A 27 -24.86 10.97 19.73
CA ASP A 27 -24.65 12.10 18.83
C ASP A 27 -24.39 13.38 19.63
N ASP A 28 -23.24 14.02 19.36
CA ASP A 28 -22.99 15.46 19.55
C ASP A 28 -22.59 15.96 20.97
N LEU A 29 -21.43 15.53 21.49
CA LEU A 29 -20.82 16.11 22.69
C LEU A 29 -19.44 16.79 22.46
N GLY A 30 -18.95 16.84 21.22
CA GLY A 30 -17.70 17.53 20.88
C GLY A 30 -17.93 19.02 20.69
N GLY A 31 -17.07 19.86 21.27
CA GLY A 31 -17.03 21.29 20.98
C GLY A 31 -16.57 21.55 19.54
N VAL A 32 -16.91 22.72 19.00
CA VAL A 32 -16.44 23.18 17.69
C VAL A 32 -15.61 24.44 17.85
N VAL A 33 -14.39 24.44 17.30
CA VAL A 33 -13.55 25.62 17.21
C VAL A 33 -13.19 25.92 15.75
N TYR A 34 -12.99 27.19 15.43
CA TYR A 34 -12.70 27.66 14.08
C TYR A 34 -11.30 28.24 13.99
N VAL A 35 -10.63 27.97 12.87
CA VAL A 35 -9.30 28.50 12.54
C VAL A 35 -9.34 29.15 11.17
N SER A 36 -8.63 30.27 11.00
CA SER A 36 -8.46 30.91 9.69
C SER A 36 -7.10 31.59 9.62
N ALA A 37 -6.38 31.42 8.51
CA ALA A 37 -5.07 32.04 8.30
C ALA A 37 -5.13 33.59 8.33
N VAL A 38 -6.30 34.16 8.00
CA VAL A 38 -6.55 35.61 7.97
C VAL A 38 -7.21 36.16 9.24
N ALA A 39 -7.38 35.34 10.28
CA ALA A 39 -8.01 35.78 11.52
C ALA A 39 -7.17 36.85 12.24
N ALA A 40 -7.83 37.75 12.98
CA ALA A 40 -7.15 38.68 13.85
C ALA A 40 -6.44 37.94 15.01
N PRO A 41 -5.29 38.44 15.50
CA PRO A 41 -4.66 37.88 16.71
C PRO A 41 -5.64 37.91 17.90
N GLY A 42 -5.61 36.85 18.72
CA GLY A 42 -6.43 36.78 19.94
C GLY A 42 -7.89 36.39 19.73
N GLY A 43 -8.24 35.77 18.60
CA GLY A 43 -9.55 35.13 18.43
C GLY A 43 -9.86 34.11 19.52
N ASP A 44 -11.15 33.89 19.78
CA ASP A 44 -11.64 32.99 20.84
C ASP A 44 -12.06 31.60 20.32
N GLY A 45 -11.87 31.36 19.02
CA GLY A 45 -12.23 30.09 18.37
C GLY A 45 -13.68 30.02 17.92
N SER A 46 -14.49 31.06 18.13
CA SER A 46 -15.81 31.17 17.53
C SER A 46 -15.70 31.41 16.02
N ARG A 47 -16.80 31.20 15.29
CA ARG A 47 -16.83 31.47 13.84
C ARG A 47 -16.62 32.96 13.52
N GLN A 48 -17.02 33.86 14.42
CA GLN A 48 -16.88 35.31 14.26
C GLN A 48 -15.48 35.83 14.65
N ALA A 49 -14.80 35.14 15.57
CA ALA A 49 -13.44 35.44 15.99
C ALA A 49 -12.59 34.16 15.99
N PRO A 50 -12.33 33.55 14.81
CA PRO A 50 -11.60 32.29 14.71
C PRO A 50 -10.19 32.44 15.26
N PHE A 51 -9.60 31.33 15.71
CA PHE A 51 -8.19 31.30 16.01
C PHE A 51 -7.36 31.57 14.75
N ARG A 52 -6.25 32.29 14.90
CA ARG A 52 -5.31 32.52 13.80
C ARG A 52 -4.36 31.35 13.54
N THR A 53 -4.16 30.49 14.54
CA THR A 53 -3.15 29.42 14.49
C THR A 53 -3.72 28.08 14.92
N LEU A 54 -3.16 27.01 14.34
CA LEU A 54 -3.48 25.64 14.74
C LEU A 54 -3.11 25.37 16.20
N ALA A 55 -2.00 25.92 16.69
CA ALA A 55 -1.59 25.77 18.10
C ALA A 55 -2.62 26.35 19.10
N ALA A 56 -3.28 27.46 18.77
CA ALA A 56 -4.33 28.02 19.61
C ALA A 56 -5.57 27.11 19.64
N ALA A 57 -5.96 26.55 18.48
CA ALA A 57 -7.04 25.57 18.41
C ALA A 57 -6.71 24.26 19.16
N GLN A 58 -5.47 23.77 19.05
CA GLN A 58 -5.00 22.61 19.80
C GLN A 58 -5.10 22.84 21.31
N ALA A 59 -4.70 24.03 21.79
CA ALA A 59 -4.74 24.36 23.21
C ALA A 59 -6.18 24.48 23.74
N ALA A 60 -7.10 25.03 22.95
CA ALA A 60 -8.48 25.29 23.35
C ALA A 60 -9.42 24.08 23.23
N SER A 61 -9.19 23.20 22.25
CA SER A 61 -10.07 22.05 21.97
C SER A 61 -9.86 20.89 22.95
N ALA A 62 -10.85 20.03 23.12
CA ALA A 62 -10.81 18.79 23.89
C ALA A 62 -10.86 17.55 22.97
N ALA A 63 -10.59 16.37 23.53
CA ALA A 63 -10.78 15.11 22.82
C ALA A 63 -12.24 14.99 22.32
N GLY A 64 -12.44 14.54 21.08
CA GLY A 64 -13.74 14.49 20.42
C GLY A 64 -14.21 15.79 19.75
N ASP A 65 -13.53 16.92 19.97
CA ASP A 65 -13.89 18.20 19.35
C ASP A 65 -13.62 18.22 17.85
N THR A 66 -14.36 19.07 17.14
CA THR A 66 -14.13 19.37 15.73
C THR A 66 -13.44 20.72 15.57
N ILE A 67 -12.36 20.72 14.79
CA ILE A 67 -11.58 21.90 14.41
C ILE A 67 -11.90 22.20 12.95
N HIS A 68 -12.67 23.27 12.72
CA HIS A 68 -13.01 23.75 11.38
C HIS A 68 -11.96 24.73 10.88
N LEU A 69 -11.40 24.47 9.70
CA LEU A 69 -10.53 25.39 9.00
C LEU A 69 -11.39 26.17 7.98
N LEU A 70 -11.43 27.49 8.14
CA LEU A 70 -12.17 28.36 7.24
C LEU A 70 -11.37 28.66 5.97
N PRO A 71 -12.03 28.76 4.80
CA PRO A 71 -11.36 29.00 3.54
C PRO A 71 -10.66 30.36 3.53
N SER A 72 -9.45 30.41 2.97
CA SER A 72 -8.69 31.63 2.75
C SER A 72 -7.65 31.44 1.66
N ASP A 73 -7.29 32.53 0.98
CA ASP A 73 -6.20 32.53 -0.03
C ASP A 73 -4.80 32.45 0.60
N GLN A 74 -4.70 32.56 1.92
CA GLN A 74 -3.45 32.41 2.68
C GLN A 74 -3.26 30.98 3.17
N VAL A 75 -2.00 30.53 3.16
CA VAL A 75 -1.58 29.24 3.71
C VAL A 75 -1.56 29.34 5.23
N LEU A 76 -2.16 28.36 5.90
CA LEU A 76 -2.11 28.24 7.34
C LEU A 76 -0.84 27.47 7.73
N ASP A 77 0.14 28.21 8.23
CA ASP A 77 1.43 27.66 8.66
C ASP A 77 1.42 27.29 10.15
N GLY A 78 1.78 26.04 10.43
CA GLY A 78 2.00 25.51 11.78
C GLY A 78 1.61 24.04 11.91
N ALA A 79 1.94 23.47 13.07
CA ALA A 79 1.65 22.08 13.38
C ALA A 79 0.46 21.95 14.37
N ILE A 80 -0.14 20.75 14.38
CA ILE A 80 -1.15 20.34 15.36
C ILE A 80 -1.01 18.86 15.75
N THR A 81 -1.11 18.59 17.05
CA THR A 81 -1.36 17.25 17.59
C THR A 81 -2.84 17.10 17.91
N LEU A 82 -3.51 16.20 17.21
CA LEU A 82 -4.90 15.86 17.45
C LEU A 82 -5.02 14.95 18.67
N LYS A 83 -5.99 15.26 19.53
CA LYS A 83 -6.42 14.42 20.65
C LYS A 83 -7.36 13.32 20.14
N PRO A 84 -7.57 12.24 20.90
CA PRO A 84 -8.45 11.16 20.46
C PRO A 84 -9.85 11.65 20.08
N GLY A 85 -10.41 11.13 19.00
CA GLY A 85 -11.75 11.46 18.51
C GLY A 85 -11.87 12.82 17.82
N GLN A 86 -10.80 13.63 17.77
CA GLN A 86 -10.87 14.95 17.15
C GLN A 86 -10.96 14.89 15.63
N LYS A 87 -11.59 15.91 15.06
CA LYS A 87 -11.70 16.11 13.61
C LYS A 87 -11.01 17.38 13.19
N LEU A 88 -10.31 17.37 12.06
CA LEU A 88 -9.71 18.53 11.40
C LEU A 88 -10.31 18.66 10.00
N LEU A 89 -11.25 19.58 9.82
CA LEU A 89 -12.05 19.68 8.59
C LEU A 89 -11.86 21.05 7.93
N GLY A 90 -11.30 21.07 6.73
CA GLY A 90 -11.28 22.25 5.88
C GLY A 90 -12.62 22.43 5.18
N LEU A 91 -13.20 23.62 5.33
CA LEU A 91 -14.55 23.92 4.87
C LEU A 91 -14.54 24.74 3.58
N THR A 92 -15.58 24.56 2.77
CA THR A 92 -15.96 25.48 1.68
C THR A 92 -16.59 26.76 2.24
N SER A 93 -16.87 27.74 1.37
CA SER A 93 -17.59 28.96 1.76
C SER A 93 -18.96 28.69 2.38
N ASP A 94 -19.58 27.57 2.00
CA ASP A 94 -20.91 27.17 2.45
C ASP A 94 -20.86 26.42 3.79
N GLY A 95 -19.66 26.13 4.30
CA GLY A 95 -19.45 25.51 5.61
C GLY A 95 -19.49 23.99 5.61
N THR A 96 -19.38 23.34 4.44
CA THR A 96 -19.25 21.88 4.33
C THR A 96 -17.79 21.49 4.11
N PRO A 97 -17.35 20.28 4.49
CA PRO A 97 -16.00 19.80 4.15
C PRO A 97 -15.73 19.90 2.64
N ALA A 98 -14.58 20.45 2.26
CA ALA A 98 -14.20 20.59 0.87
C ALA A 98 -13.90 19.23 0.24
N THR A 99 -14.63 18.87 -0.81
CA THR A 99 -14.40 17.63 -1.57
C THR A 99 -13.59 17.88 -2.84
N ASP A 100 -13.81 19.03 -3.50
CA ASP A 100 -13.03 19.49 -4.64
C ASP A 100 -11.61 19.94 -4.20
N PRO A 101 -10.53 19.41 -4.81
CA PRO A 101 -9.16 19.84 -4.54
C PRO A 101 -8.92 21.35 -4.55
N VAL A 102 -9.61 22.13 -5.38
CA VAL A 102 -9.38 23.58 -5.51
C VAL A 102 -9.95 24.40 -4.34
N GLU A 103 -10.89 23.84 -3.58
CA GLU A 103 -11.52 24.51 -2.44
C GLU A 103 -10.88 24.16 -1.10
N ARG A 104 -9.94 23.21 -1.09
CA ARG A 104 -9.31 22.71 0.14
C ARG A 104 -8.47 23.79 0.81
N VAL A 105 -8.54 23.84 2.14
CA VAL A 105 -7.77 24.82 2.92
C VAL A 105 -6.29 24.43 2.90
N ARG A 106 -5.42 25.40 2.59
CA ARG A 106 -3.98 25.19 2.42
C ARG A 106 -3.25 25.21 3.75
N LEU A 107 -2.45 24.18 4.02
CA LEU A 107 -1.66 23.99 5.23
C LEU A 107 -0.21 23.69 4.90
N THR A 108 0.69 24.20 5.72
CA THR A 108 2.12 23.86 5.71
C THR A 108 2.68 23.91 7.13
N SER A 109 3.93 23.50 7.31
CA SER A 109 4.69 23.71 8.54
C SER A 109 6.12 24.08 8.18
N THR A 110 6.52 25.31 8.45
CA THR A 110 7.91 25.76 8.29
C THR A 110 8.75 25.55 9.55
N ALA A 111 8.28 24.70 10.49
CA ALA A 111 9.05 24.39 11.69
C ALA A 111 10.42 23.78 11.31
N GLU A 112 11.48 24.23 11.99
CA GLU A 112 12.82 23.72 11.74
C GLU A 112 12.88 22.21 11.99
N LEU A 113 13.74 21.54 11.22
CA LEU A 113 13.99 20.11 11.39
C LEU A 113 14.49 19.81 12.81
N PRO A 114 14.00 18.73 13.45
CA PRO A 114 13.19 17.64 12.89
C PRO A 114 11.65 17.78 13.09
N GLU A 115 11.13 18.90 13.57
CA GLU A 115 9.73 19.02 14.03
C GLU A 115 8.71 19.34 12.89
N GLY A 116 9.09 19.16 11.62
CA GLY A 116 8.35 19.59 10.42
C GLY A 116 7.05 18.84 10.09
N THR A 117 6.48 18.06 11.02
CA THR A 117 5.20 17.37 10.79
C THR A 117 4.01 18.32 10.97
N VAL A 118 3.08 18.38 10.01
CA VAL A 118 1.92 19.28 10.08
C VAL A 118 0.86 18.75 11.05
N VAL A 119 0.45 17.48 10.93
CA VAL A 119 -0.57 16.86 11.79
C VAL A 119 -0.02 15.60 12.44
N THR A 120 0.01 15.57 13.77
CA THR A 120 0.26 14.36 14.56
C THR A 120 -1.06 13.79 15.04
N LEU A 121 -1.29 12.50 14.80
CA LEU A 121 -2.53 11.81 15.11
C LEU A 121 -2.63 11.36 16.58
N GLY A 122 -3.87 11.22 17.04
CA GLY A 122 -4.30 10.33 18.11
C GLY A 122 -5.30 9.30 17.57
N GLY A 123 -5.99 8.58 18.47
CA GLY A 123 -6.95 7.54 18.06
C GLY A 123 -8.27 8.13 17.56
N ASN A 124 -8.88 7.53 16.55
CA ASN A 124 -10.19 7.89 15.99
C ASN A 124 -10.25 9.33 15.44
N ASN A 125 -9.18 9.79 14.79
CA ASN A 125 -9.18 11.11 14.16
C ASN A 125 -9.76 11.10 12.76
N GLU A 126 -10.37 12.22 12.37
CA GLU A 126 -10.84 12.47 11.01
C GLU A 126 -10.12 13.70 10.44
N ILE A 127 -9.59 13.62 9.23
CA ILE A 127 -8.96 14.73 8.54
C ILE A 127 -9.54 14.82 7.13
N ALA A 128 -10.11 15.96 6.76
CA ALA A 128 -10.68 16.15 5.44
C ALA A 128 -10.69 17.59 4.93
N GLY A 129 -10.72 17.77 3.60
CA GLY A 129 -10.82 19.07 2.97
C GLY A 129 -9.57 19.95 3.10
N VAL A 130 -8.40 19.32 3.22
CA VAL A 130 -7.12 19.98 3.47
C VAL A 130 -6.17 19.76 2.29
N HIS A 131 -5.44 20.81 1.90
CA HIS A 131 -4.35 20.76 0.95
C HIS A 131 -3.04 21.01 1.70
N PHE A 132 -2.21 19.98 1.83
CA PHE A 132 -0.87 20.07 2.36
C PHE A 132 0.13 20.40 1.24
N GLU A 133 0.90 21.46 1.42
CA GLU A 133 1.90 21.92 0.46
C GLU A 133 3.23 22.25 1.14
N GLU A 134 4.32 22.18 0.38
CA GLU A 134 5.68 22.57 0.82
C GLU A 134 6.08 21.88 2.13
N MET A 135 5.85 20.56 2.19
CA MET A 135 6.07 19.80 3.41
C MET A 135 7.57 19.66 3.72
N VAL A 136 7.97 20.17 4.88
CA VAL A 136 9.32 19.99 5.44
C VAL A 136 9.48 18.59 6.07
N GLY A 137 8.41 18.04 6.66
CA GLY A 137 8.33 16.67 7.18
C GLY A 137 7.12 15.93 6.63
N HIS A 138 6.45 15.11 7.45
CA HIS A 138 5.19 14.49 7.06
C HIS A 138 4.05 15.51 7.10
N ALA A 139 3.11 15.47 6.16
CA ALA A 139 1.83 16.14 6.37
C ALA A 139 1.09 15.52 7.56
N ILE A 140 1.04 14.19 7.62
CA ILE A 140 0.32 13.47 8.66
C ILE A 140 1.19 12.33 9.19
N ALA A 141 1.34 12.25 10.52
CA ALA A 141 2.08 11.17 11.17
C ALA A 141 1.29 10.53 12.32
N GLY A 142 1.28 9.20 12.35
CA GLY A 142 0.90 8.40 13.52
C GLY A 142 2.14 7.66 14.03
N HIS A 143 2.82 8.22 15.03
CA HIS A 143 4.04 7.64 15.61
C HIS A 143 3.96 7.60 17.14
N GLY A 144 4.30 6.46 17.74
CA GLY A 144 4.36 6.32 19.22
C GLY A 144 3.01 6.39 19.93
N VAL A 145 1.91 6.32 19.19
CA VAL A 145 0.52 6.46 19.68
C VAL A 145 -0.39 5.38 19.09
N ASP A 146 -1.57 5.22 19.68
CA ASP A 146 -2.66 4.46 19.07
C ASP A 146 -3.46 5.40 18.15
N TYR A 147 -3.31 5.20 16.84
CA TYR A 147 -4.02 5.93 15.78
C TYR A 147 -5.12 5.08 15.12
N SER A 148 -5.59 4.01 15.78
CA SER A 148 -6.71 3.20 15.29
C SER A 148 -7.95 4.05 15.04
N GLY A 149 -8.75 3.72 14.02
CA GLY A 149 -9.94 4.47 13.62
C GLY A 149 -9.65 5.79 12.90
N THR A 150 -8.40 6.05 12.50
CA THR A 150 -8.06 7.24 11.71
C THR A 150 -8.73 7.18 10.34
N PHE A 151 -9.38 8.27 9.93
CA PHE A 151 -9.96 8.43 8.60
C PHE A 151 -9.47 9.73 7.95
N ILE A 152 -8.63 9.58 6.93
CA ILE A 152 -8.16 10.70 6.11
C ILE A 152 -8.90 10.62 4.79
N HIS A 153 -9.57 11.70 4.38
CA HIS A 153 -10.23 11.70 3.09
C HIS A 153 -10.33 13.08 2.45
N HIS A 154 -10.42 13.13 1.12
CA HIS A 154 -10.50 14.41 0.41
C HIS A 154 -9.35 15.36 0.80
N ALA A 155 -8.14 14.82 0.91
CA ALA A 155 -6.92 15.57 1.18
C ALA A 155 -6.05 15.67 -0.09
N THR A 156 -5.38 16.79 -0.29
CA THR A 156 -4.35 16.97 -1.33
C THR A 156 -2.98 17.03 -0.66
N PHE A 157 -1.99 16.38 -1.26
CA PHE A 157 -0.59 16.46 -0.86
C PHE A 157 0.23 16.83 -2.09
N GLU A 158 0.92 17.97 -2.04
CA GLU A 158 1.61 18.55 -3.20
C GLU A 158 3.02 18.99 -2.85
N GLY A 159 3.99 18.54 -3.65
CA GLY A 159 5.39 18.94 -3.52
C GLY A 159 6.05 18.54 -2.20
N ASN A 160 7.28 19.01 -2.02
CA ASN A 160 8.03 19.01 -0.77
C ASN A 160 8.76 20.35 -0.67
N ALA A 161 9.06 20.80 0.55
CA ALA A 161 9.93 21.96 0.73
C ALA A 161 11.34 21.70 0.19
N ASP A 162 12.04 22.79 -0.19
CA ASP A 162 13.45 22.75 -0.62
C ASP A 162 14.36 22.03 0.39
N GLU A 163 14.11 22.24 1.69
CA GLU A 163 14.76 21.54 2.80
C GLU A 163 13.73 20.64 3.51
N HIS A 164 13.99 19.33 3.57
CA HIS A 164 13.03 18.37 4.10
C HIS A 164 13.66 17.15 4.78
N ILE A 165 12.87 16.44 5.60
CA ILE A 165 13.25 15.15 6.20
C ILE A 165 12.97 14.02 5.22
N ALA A 166 14.03 13.60 4.57
CA ALA A 166 14.09 12.34 3.85
C ALA A 166 14.12 11.14 4.80
N ASP A 167 13.52 10.03 4.38
CA ASP A 167 13.81 8.70 4.92
C ASP A 167 15.20 8.22 4.49
N GLU A 168 15.57 6.99 4.88
CA GLU A 168 16.83 6.36 4.51
C GLU A 168 17.06 6.21 3.00
N ARG A 169 16.02 6.39 2.17
CA ARG A 169 16.07 6.36 0.71
C ARG A 169 15.94 7.75 0.08
N GLY A 170 16.01 8.80 0.87
CA GLY A 170 15.88 10.17 0.39
C GLY A 170 14.45 10.70 0.38
N GLN A 171 13.42 9.86 0.56
CA GLN A 171 12.02 10.18 0.24
C GLN A 171 11.29 10.85 1.41
N VAL A 172 10.47 11.85 1.11
CA VAL A 172 9.52 12.43 2.07
C VAL A 172 8.17 11.76 1.84
N TYR A 173 7.64 11.07 2.85
CA TYR A 173 6.30 10.52 2.75
C TYR A 173 5.27 11.50 3.28
N ALA A 174 4.23 11.80 2.51
CA ALA A 174 3.14 12.67 2.93
C ALA A 174 2.44 12.14 4.20
N VAL A 175 2.13 10.85 4.22
CA VAL A 175 1.48 10.17 5.35
C VAL A 175 2.35 9.02 5.87
N SER A 176 2.67 9.08 7.17
CA SER A 176 3.47 8.07 7.86
C SER A 176 2.71 7.41 9.00
N PHE A 177 2.56 6.09 8.94
CA PHE A 177 2.05 5.29 10.04
C PHE A 177 3.15 4.37 10.58
N ASP A 178 3.51 4.54 11.85
CA ASP A 178 4.57 3.79 12.51
C ASP A 178 4.05 3.09 13.77
N ALA A 179 4.25 1.77 13.88
CA ALA A 179 3.91 1.02 15.09
C ALA A 179 4.99 -0.02 15.42
N SER A 180 5.36 -0.13 16.69
CA SER A 180 6.28 -1.16 17.18
C SER A 180 5.63 -2.15 18.16
N LEU A 181 4.44 -1.83 18.65
CA LEU A 181 3.67 -2.60 19.62
C LEU A 181 2.16 -2.39 19.46
N GLY A 182 1.40 -3.44 19.78
CA GLY A 182 -0.06 -3.42 19.86
C GLY A 182 -0.75 -3.43 18.50
N VAL A 183 -2.07 -3.38 18.51
CA VAL A 183 -2.90 -3.50 17.30
C VAL A 183 -3.30 -2.11 16.80
N ARG A 184 -3.30 -1.92 15.48
CA ARG A 184 -3.88 -0.76 14.77
C ARG A 184 -4.96 -1.27 13.82
N TYR A 185 -6.15 -0.72 13.91
CA TYR A 185 -7.29 -1.17 13.11
C TYR A 185 -8.09 0.01 12.57
N ASP A 186 -8.85 -0.24 11.50
CA ASP A 186 -9.73 0.74 10.85
C ASP A 186 -9.01 2.06 10.49
N VAL A 187 -7.77 1.93 9.98
CA VAL A 187 -7.02 3.08 9.46
C VAL A 187 -7.31 3.21 7.97
N ARG A 188 -7.88 4.36 7.59
CA ARG A 188 -8.44 4.59 6.25
C ARG A 188 -7.87 5.84 5.60
N ILE A 189 -7.51 5.72 4.32
CA ILE A 189 -7.18 6.86 3.45
C ILE A 189 -8.00 6.72 2.17
N GLU A 190 -8.91 7.66 1.93
CA GLU A 190 -9.83 7.59 0.81
C GLU A 190 -9.94 8.90 0.04
N ASP A 191 -10.29 8.85 -1.25
CA ASP A 191 -10.64 10.03 -2.06
C ASP A 191 -9.59 11.16 -2.02
N SER A 192 -8.31 10.80 -1.91
CA SER A 192 -7.20 11.74 -1.70
C SER A 192 -6.26 11.80 -2.91
N LEU A 193 -5.63 12.96 -3.09
CA LEU A 193 -4.80 13.30 -4.23
C LEU A 193 -3.37 13.57 -3.79
N PHE A 194 -2.40 12.90 -4.42
CA PHE A 194 -0.98 13.09 -4.17
C PHE A 194 -0.31 13.48 -5.48
N ARG A 195 0.41 14.61 -5.53
CA ARG A 195 0.96 15.08 -6.80
C ARG A 195 2.23 15.91 -6.71
N ASP A 196 2.91 16.00 -7.85
CA ASP A 196 3.89 17.04 -8.17
C ASP A 196 5.04 17.19 -7.16
N GLY A 197 5.72 16.09 -6.83
CA GLY A 197 6.90 16.13 -5.95
C GLY A 197 7.97 15.13 -6.34
N GLU A 198 9.17 15.62 -6.69
CA GLU A 198 10.32 14.79 -7.11
C GLU A 198 10.81 13.85 -5.99
N ASP A 199 10.60 14.23 -4.73
CA ASP A 199 11.04 13.44 -3.58
C ASP A 199 9.85 12.91 -2.77
N LEU A 200 8.62 13.14 -3.27
CA LEU A 200 7.38 12.86 -2.55
C LEU A 200 6.97 11.40 -2.72
N GLY A 201 7.03 10.63 -1.63
CA GLY A 201 6.24 9.44 -1.42
C GLY A 201 4.88 9.79 -0.82
N ALA A 202 3.88 8.95 -1.04
CA ALA A 202 2.54 9.25 -0.57
C ALA A 202 2.25 8.60 0.78
N ILE A 203 2.02 7.28 0.80
CA ILE A 203 1.56 6.57 2.00
C ILE A 203 2.59 5.52 2.39
N ARG A 204 3.14 5.64 3.60
CA ARG A 204 3.95 4.57 4.21
C ARG A 204 3.34 3.99 5.48
N VAL A 205 3.47 2.68 5.62
CA VAL A 205 3.02 1.89 6.78
C VAL A 205 4.19 1.05 7.26
N PHE A 206 4.81 1.44 8.37
CA PHE A 206 5.96 0.75 8.93
C PHE A 206 5.61 0.12 10.27
N HIS A 207 5.67 -1.22 10.31
CA HIS A 207 5.46 -2.01 11.51
C HIS A 207 6.72 -2.76 11.91
N SER A 208 6.98 -2.82 13.22
CA SER A 208 8.06 -3.59 13.83
C SER A 208 7.62 -4.22 15.15
N GLY A 209 8.49 -4.98 15.81
CA GLY A 209 8.20 -5.62 17.09
C GLY A 209 6.98 -6.52 17.05
N ASP A 210 6.19 -6.46 18.12
CA ASP A 210 4.95 -7.20 18.30
C ASP A 210 3.77 -6.26 18.02
N SER A 211 3.69 -5.79 16.77
CA SER A 211 2.61 -4.93 16.27
C SER A 211 1.77 -5.62 15.21
N GLU A 212 0.49 -5.28 15.19
CA GLU A 212 -0.44 -5.68 14.13
C GLU A 212 -1.12 -4.45 13.53
N GLY A 213 -1.40 -4.47 12.22
CA GLY A 213 -2.03 -3.36 11.52
C GLY A 213 -3.06 -3.81 10.48
N ARG A 214 -4.18 -3.09 10.36
CA ARG A 214 -5.17 -3.24 9.28
C ARG A 214 -5.46 -1.90 8.62
N TYR A 215 -5.22 -1.84 7.32
CA TYR A 215 -5.28 -0.62 6.53
C TYR A 215 -6.21 -0.79 5.33
N HIS A 216 -7.04 0.21 5.07
CA HIS A 216 -7.92 0.27 3.91
C HIS A 216 -7.69 1.58 3.15
N PHE A 217 -7.22 1.47 1.91
CA PHE A 217 -6.92 2.59 1.04
C PHE A 217 -7.80 2.48 -0.20
N ALA A 218 -8.59 3.50 -0.50
CA ALA A 218 -9.53 3.43 -1.63
C ALA A 218 -9.62 4.74 -2.40
N ARG A 219 -9.74 4.66 -3.73
CA ARG A 219 -9.99 5.85 -4.59
C ARG A 219 -8.97 6.97 -4.39
N ASN A 220 -7.71 6.60 -4.21
CA ASN A 220 -6.62 7.58 -4.13
C ASN A 220 -5.99 7.76 -5.51
N GLU A 221 -5.56 8.97 -5.79
CA GLU A 221 -4.94 9.34 -7.05
C GLU A 221 -3.51 9.85 -6.82
N PHE A 222 -2.57 9.33 -7.59
CA PHE A 222 -1.15 9.63 -7.48
C PHE A 222 -0.61 10.06 -8.84
N PHE A 223 -0.07 11.28 -8.93
CA PHE A 223 0.42 11.82 -10.21
C PHE A 223 1.80 12.43 -10.08
N SER A 224 2.71 12.09 -10.98
CA SER A 224 4.00 12.80 -11.07
C SER A 224 4.78 12.82 -9.74
N LEU A 225 4.71 11.70 -9.01
CA LEU A 225 5.47 11.49 -7.77
C LEU A 225 6.86 10.98 -8.12
N GLY A 226 7.87 11.39 -7.35
CA GLY A 226 9.19 10.76 -7.41
C GLY A 226 9.45 9.75 -6.31
N GLY A 227 8.57 9.64 -5.31
CA GLY A 227 8.51 8.53 -4.36
C GLY A 227 7.39 7.52 -4.70
N ARG A 228 7.04 6.68 -3.72
CA ARG A 228 6.08 5.58 -3.89
C ARG A 228 4.67 5.97 -3.45
N PRO A 229 3.62 5.65 -4.24
CA PRO A 229 2.23 5.68 -3.80
C PRO A 229 1.98 4.89 -2.51
N TYR A 230 2.36 3.61 -2.48
CA TYR A 230 2.15 2.74 -1.32
C TYR A 230 3.42 1.98 -0.94
N PHE A 231 3.91 2.23 0.27
CA PHE A 231 5.05 1.51 0.85
C PHE A 231 4.68 0.87 2.19
N VAL A 232 4.54 -0.46 2.21
CA VAL A 232 4.23 -1.22 3.43
C VAL A 232 5.45 -2.03 3.84
N ARG A 233 6.04 -1.68 4.99
CA ARG A 233 7.19 -2.40 5.54
C ARG A 233 6.84 -3.06 6.86
N THR A 234 7.16 -4.34 6.96
CA THR A 234 7.05 -5.10 8.21
C THR A 234 8.39 -5.72 8.56
N ARG A 235 8.69 -5.76 9.85
CA ARG A 235 9.92 -6.38 10.36
C ARG A 235 9.71 -7.07 11.70
N GLU A 236 10.71 -7.82 12.15
CA GLU A 236 10.65 -8.58 13.42
C GLU A 236 9.44 -9.54 13.41
N THR A 237 8.50 -9.45 14.35
CA THR A 237 7.33 -10.34 14.42
C THR A 237 6.03 -9.66 14.00
N SER A 238 6.10 -8.48 13.39
CA SER A 238 4.93 -7.68 13.07
C SER A 238 4.05 -8.27 11.96
N ARG A 239 2.77 -7.90 11.94
CA ARG A 239 1.78 -8.39 10.96
C ARG A 239 0.93 -7.26 10.40
N VAL A 240 0.86 -7.11 9.08
CA VAL A 240 0.05 -6.06 8.44
C VAL A 240 -0.90 -6.64 7.38
N GLU A 241 -2.17 -6.24 7.46
CA GLU A 241 -3.19 -6.48 6.43
C GLU A 241 -3.48 -5.16 5.71
N THR A 242 -3.39 -5.15 4.38
CA THR A 242 -3.63 -3.96 3.56
C THR A 242 -4.61 -4.26 2.43
N VAL A 243 -5.61 -3.41 2.27
CA VAL A 243 -6.57 -3.47 1.15
C VAL A 243 -6.45 -2.17 0.35
N ILE A 244 -6.14 -2.28 -0.93
CA ILE A 244 -6.03 -1.17 -1.88
C ILE A 244 -7.10 -1.36 -2.95
N LEU A 245 -8.04 -0.41 -3.04
CA LEU A 245 -9.17 -0.46 -3.97
C LEU A 245 -9.20 0.78 -4.86
N ASP A 246 -9.58 0.59 -6.13
CA ASP A 246 -10.03 1.67 -7.02
C ASP A 246 -9.05 2.86 -7.13
N SER A 247 -7.75 2.64 -6.94
CA SER A 247 -6.75 3.70 -6.89
C SER A 247 -6.00 3.80 -8.22
N VAL A 248 -5.54 5.01 -8.53
CA VAL A 248 -4.88 5.32 -9.81
C VAL A 248 -3.52 5.93 -9.54
N ALA A 249 -2.48 5.40 -10.17
CA ALA A 249 -1.16 6.02 -10.20
C ALA A 249 -0.73 6.28 -11.65
N ASP A 250 -0.22 7.48 -11.92
CA ASP A 250 0.35 7.84 -13.20
C ASP A 250 1.70 8.56 -13.05
N SER A 251 2.68 8.11 -13.82
CA SER A 251 3.98 8.78 -13.98
C SER A 251 4.73 8.89 -12.65
N ILE A 252 4.94 7.73 -12.03
CA ILE A 252 5.68 7.57 -10.77
C ILE A 252 7.18 7.39 -11.06
N GLY A 253 8.03 7.88 -10.14
CA GLY A 253 9.49 7.84 -10.28
C GLY A 253 10.09 9.05 -10.98
N ARG A 254 9.50 10.24 -10.83
CA ARG A 254 10.22 11.49 -11.14
C ARG A 254 11.52 11.59 -10.33
N GLY A 255 12.53 12.23 -10.92
CA GLY A 255 13.88 12.28 -10.37
C GLY A 255 14.66 10.97 -10.56
N ASP A 256 15.84 10.89 -9.98
CA ASP A 256 16.76 9.75 -10.15
C ASP A 256 16.52 8.62 -9.14
N ARG A 257 15.31 8.48 -8.60
CA ARG A 257 15.01 7.61 -7.44
C ARG A 257 14.27 6.32 -7.82
N ASN A 258 14.56 5.27 -7.03
CA ASN A 258 13.85 4.00 -7.13
C ASN A 258 12.45 4.17 -6.55
N SER A 259 11.41 3.99 -7.38
CA SER A 259 10.03 4.25 -7.02
C SER A 259 9.07 3.29 -7.71
N ASP A 260 8.81 2.20 -7.00
CA ASP A 260 7.81 1.20 -7.32
C ASP A 260 6.44 1.67 -6.81
N SER A 261 5.38 1.45 -7.58
CA SER A 261 4.08 2.05 -7.26
C SER A 261 3.51 1.50 -5.95
N ILE A 262 3.48 0.17 -5.84
CA ILE A 262 3.10 -0.57 -4.64
C ILE A 262 4.25 -1.50 -4.27
N ILE A 263 4.71 -1.42 -3.02
CA ILE A 263 5.74 -2.33 -2.51
C ILE A 263 5.43 -2.84 -1.09
N PRO A 264 4.99 -4.11 -0.94
CA PRO A 264 5.18 -4.85 0.29
C PRO A 264 6.66 -5.24 0.47
N TYR A 265 7.22 -4.86 1.62
CA TYR A 265 8.61 -5.09 2.01
C TYR A 265 8.68 -5.81 3.36
N LEU A 266 9.28 -7.01 3.38
CA LEU A 266 9.27 -7.86 4.58
C LEU A 266 10.69 -8.16 5.06
N MET A 267 10.86 -8.14 6.38
CA MET A 267 12.07 -8.50 7.12
C MET A 267 11.70 -9.32 8.37
N GLY A 268 12.68 -9.95 9.02
CA GLY A 268 12.49 -10.76 10.22
C GLY A 268 11.57 -11.95 9.98
N ARG A 269 10.67 -12.19 10.94
CA ARG A 269 9.61 -13.22 10.90
C ARG A 269 8.23 -12.62 10.59
N SER A 270 8.20 -11.47 9.90
CA SER A 270 6.98 -10.68 9.75
C SER A 270 6.02 -11.25 8.72
N GLU A 271 4.75 -10.83 8.80
CA GLU A 271 3.70 -11.26 7.90
C GLU A 271 3.00 -10.07 7.23
N GLN A 272 2.73 -10.19 5.93
CA GLN A 272 1.84 -9.28 5.21
C GLN A 272 0.77 -10.03 4.43
N VAL A 273 -0.45 -9.51 4.48
CA VAL A 273 -1.56 -9.91 3.60
C VAL A 273 -2.05 -8.67 2.87
N MET A 274 -1.99 -8.69 1.54
CA MET A 274 -2.32 -7.54 0.71
C MET A 274 -3.30 -7.92 -0.40
N LEU A 275 -4.40 -7.17 -0.51
CA LEU A 275 -5.31 -7.20 -1.65
C LEU A 275 -5.17 -5.89 -2.42
N VAL A 276 -4.92 -5.99 -3.71
CA VAL A 276 -4.94 -4.90 -4.68
C VAL A 276 -6.04 -5.21 -5.69
N ARG A 277 -7.09 -4.39 -5.76
CA ARG A 277 -8.19 -4.60 -6.70
C ARG A 277 -8.55 -3.33 -7.44
N ASN A 278 -8.82 -3.46 -8.74
CA ASN A 278 -9.16 -2.34 -9.61
C ASN A 278 -8.14 -1.20 -9.52
N TYR A 279 -6.85 -1.57 -9.46
CA TYR A 279 -5.76 -0.62 -9.44
C TYR A 279 -5.34 -0.29 -10.86
N ARG A 280 -5.19 1.01 -11.16
CA ARG A 280 -4.71 1.46 -12.46
C ARG A 280 -3.34 2.11 -12.31
N PHE A 281 -2.33 1.48 -12.89
CA PHE A 281 -1.02 2.07 -13.07
C PHE A 281 -0.84 2.44 -14.54
N ASP A 282 -0.48 3.68 -14.81
CA ASP A 282 -0.01 4.14 -16.12
C ASP A 282 1.30 4.91 -15.92
N ASN A 283 2.12 4.99 -16.94
CA ASN A 283 3.31 5.84 -16.89
C ASN A 283 3.35 6.67 -18.16
N THR A 284 2.39 7.57 -18.28
CA THR A 284 2.15 8.33 -19.50
C THR A 284 3.31 9.26 -19.86
N GLN A 285 4.08 9.70 -18.86
CA GLN A 285 5.26 10.54 -19.03
C GLN A 285 6.57 9.74 -19.22
N GLN A 286 6.53 8.40 -19.11
CA GLN A 286 7.72 7.54 -19.24
C GLN A 286 8.86 7.96 -18.30
N VAL A 287 8.50 8.33 -17.07
CA VAL A 287 9.44 8.70 -16.01
C VAL A 287 9.78 7.47 -15.15
N GLY A 288 10.79 7.55 -14.30
CA GLY A 288 11.28 6.41 -13.54
C GLY A 288 12.64 5.93 -14.02
N ASN A 289 13.45 5.43 -13.08
CA ASN A 289 14.79 4.95 -13.33
C ASN A 289 14.82 3.41 -13.52
N ARG A 290 15.94 2.78 -13.20
CA ARG A 290 16.13 1.32 -13.24
C ARG A 290 15.16 0.50 -12.37
N SER A 291 14.38 1.12 -11.48
CA SER A 291 13.41 0.45 -10.60
C SER A 291 12.18 1.35 -10.45
N SER A 292 11.21 1.13 -11.32
CA SER A 292 9.92 1.82 -11.31
C SER A 292 8.81 0.86 -11.72
N THR A 293 8.69 -0.19 -10.91
CA THR A 293 7.77 -1.30 -11.15
C THR A 293 6.35 -0.87 -10.78
N GLY A 294 5.35 -1.35 -11.50
CA GLY A 294 3.96 -1.09 -11.14
C GLY A 294 3.62 -1.72 -9.78
N ILE A 295 3.89 -3.01 -9.60
CA ILE A 295 3.74 -3.69 -8.30
C ILE A 295 4.96 -4.56 -8.04
N GLU A 296 5.64 -4.33 -6.91
CA GLU A 296 6.81 -5.11 -6.51
C GLU A 296 6.60 -5.81 -5.15
N GLY A 297 6.73 -7.13 -5.10
CA GLY A 297 6.91 -7.85 -3.84
C GLY A 297 8.39 -8.06 -3.55
N TYR A 298 8.94 -7.43 -2.52
CA TYR A 298 10.37 -7.47 -2.25
C TYR A 298 10.71 -8.06 -0.87
N ILE A 299 11.43 -9.20 -0.88
CA ILE A 299 11.87 -9.93 0.32
C ILE A 299 13.40 -9.97 0.34
N PHE A 300 13.99 -9.51 1.45
CA PHE A 300 15.44 -9.38 1.61
C PHE A 300 16.00 -10.50 2.50
N GLY A 301 17.00 -11.25 2.06
CA GLY A 301 17.42 -12.50 2.71
C GLY A 301 18.81 -12.51 3.33
N SER A 302 19.67 -11.57 2.96
CA SER A 302 21.05 -11.53 3.45
C SER A 302 21.25 -10.32 4.37
N PRO A 303 21.97 -10.45 5.48
CA PRO A 303 22.33 -9.30 6.30
C PRO A 303 23.19 -8.32 5.50
N ARG A 304 22.83 -7.04 5.50
CA ARG A 304 23.82 -5.98 5.22
C ARG A 304 24.53 -5.61 6.51
N GLU A 305 25.75 -5.10 6.41
CA GLU A 305 26.53 -4.65 7.59
C GLU A 305 25.80 -3.56 8.40
N ASP A 306 24.86 -2.84 7.79
CA ASP A 306 24.07 -1.74 8.36
C ASP A 306 22.62 -2.12 8.73
N GLU A 307 22.07 -3.21 8.19
CA GLU A 307 20.70 -3.68 8.46
C GLU A 307 20.70 -5.14 8.92
N ALA A 308 20.76 -5.34 10.25
CA ALA A 308 20.78 -6.67 10.90
C ALA A 308 19.43 -7.41 10.88
N ASN A 309 18.45 -6.97 10.08
CA ASN A 309 17.10 -7.52 10.05
C ASN A 309 16.75 -8.00 8.64
N TRP A 310 17.16 -9.22 8.31
CA TRP A 310 16.81 -9.91 7.06
C TRP A 310 15.61 -10.82 7.29
N CYS A 311 15.02 -11.29 6.21
CA CYS A 311 13.90 -12.21 6.22
C CYS A 311 14.32 -13.61 6.65
N ASP A 312 13.72 -14.07 7.75
CA ASP A 312 13.88 -15.39 8.36
C ASP A 312 12.47 -15.86 8.75
N GLY A 313 11.79 -16.57 7.87
CA GLY A 313 10.41 -17.00 8.09
C GLY A 313 9.33 -15.97 7.76
N CYS A 314 9.60 -14.98 6.90
CA CYS A 314 8.54 -14.02 6.48
C CYS A 314 7.43 -14.71 5.69
N ARG A 315 6.23 -14.13 5.77
CA ARG A 315 5.05 -14.62 5.07
C ARG A 315 4.40 -13.49 4.29
N LEU A 316 4.25 -13.66 2.98
CA LEU A 316 3.51 -12.72 2.13
C LEU A 316 2.37 -13.45 1.44
N THR A 317 1.16 -12.91 1.53
CA THR A 317 0.07 -13.22 0.60
C THR A 317 -0.32 -11.94 -0.12
N LEU A 318 -0.13 -11.90 -1.43
CA LEU A 318 -0.47 -10.74 -2.27
C LEU A 318 -1.43 -11.20 -3.38
N VAL A 319 -2.60 -10.58 -3.41
CA VAL A 319 -3.64 -10.82 -4.40
C VAL A 319 -3.85 -9.55 -5.23
N ILE A 320 -3.77 -9.68 -6.55
CA ILE A 320 -3.97 -8.60 -7.53
C ILE A 320 -5.15 -9.00 -8.41
N GLU A 321 -6.21 -8.21 -8.43
CA GLU A 321 -7.44 -8.53 -9.17
C GLU A 321 -7.93 -7.32 -9.97
N ASP A 322 -8.55 -7.57 -11.13
CA ASP A 322 -9.25 -6.55 -11.93
C ASP A 322 -8.40 -5.30 -12.25
N SER A 323 -7.08 -5.45 -12.31
CA SER A 323 -6.15 -4.30 -12.35
C SER A 323 -5.59 -4.06 -13.75
N VAL A 324 -5.12 -2.84 -14.01
CA VAL A 324 -4.55 -2.45 -15.31
C VAL A 324 -3.22 -1.75 -15.10
N LEU A 325 -2.15 -2.33 -15.65
CA LEU A 325 -0.81 -1.78 -15.64
C LEU A 325 -0.39 -1.47 -17.08
N ARG A 326 0.00 -0.23 -17.34
CA ARG A 326 0.38 0.25 -18.67
C ARG A 326 1.74 0.93 -18.66
N ASN A 327 2.50 0.71 -19.73
CA ASN A 327 3.66 1.53 -20.06
C ASN A 327 4.74 1.61 -18.97
N ALA A 328 4.86 0.59 -18.10
CA ALA A 328 5.90 0.59 -17.06
C ALA A 328 7.29 0.72 -17.70
N VAL A 329 8.15 1.59 -17.18
CA VAL A 329 9.52 1.77 -17.72
C VAL A 329 10.49 0.68 -17.27
N THR A 330 10.04 -0.15 -16.32
CA THR A 330 10.66 -1.41 -15.88
C THR A 330 9.60 -2.52 -15.91
N ASP A 331 9.79 -3.56 -15.10
CA ASP A 331 8.86 -4.68 -14.97
C ASP A 331 7.48 -4.17 -14.49
N PRO A 332 6.38 -4.49 -15.17
CA PRO A 332 5.05 -4.12 -14.69
C PRO A 332 4.74 -4.76 -13.33
N ILE A 333 5.01 -6.06 -13.18
CA ILE A 333 4.91 -6.79 -11.91
C ILE A 333 6.21 -7.55 -11.65
N GLN A 334 6.75 -7.40 -10.45
CA GLN A 334 7.97 -8.06 -10.03
C GLN A 334 7.83 -8.69 -8.64
N PHE A 335 8.24 -9.94 -8.51
CA PHE A 335 8.34 -10.63 -7.23
C PHE A 335 9.77 -11.08 -7.02
N SER A 336 10.34 -10.69 -5.88
CA SER A 336 11.72 -10.98 -5.51
C SER A 336 11.73 -11.74 -4.20
N ASN A 337 12.30 -12.95 -4.20
CA ASN A 337 12.52 -13.72 -2.99
C ASN A 337 14.01 -14.01 -2.79
N SER A 338 14.54 -13.55 -1.67
CA SER A 338 15.85 -13.97 -1.18
C SER A 338 15.78 -14.52 0.26
N GLY A 339 14.61 -14.50 0.91
CA GLY A 339 14.48 -14.78 2.34
C GLY A 339 14.63 -16.25 2.72
N ARG A 340 15.21 -16.48 3.90
CA ARG A 340 15.27 -17.79 4.57
C ARG A 340 13.91 -18.18 5.12
N ASP A 341 13.53 -19.45 5.04
CA ASP A 341 12.29 -20.05 5.52
C ASP A 341 11.01 -19.29 5.08
N SER A 342 11.13 -18.48 4.03
CA SER A 342 10.08 -17.56 3.61
C SER A 342 8.94 -18.28 2.89
N VAL A 343 7.71 -17.78 3.01
CA VAL A 343 6.53 -18.35 2.33
C VAL A 343 5.77 -17.24 1.62
N LEU A 344 5.88 -17.22 0.29
CA LEU A 344 5.29 -16.18 -0.54
C LEU A 344 4.21 -16.77 -1.44
N ARG A 345 3.03 -16.15 -1.42
CA ARG A 345 1.86 -16.54 -2.21
C ARG A 345 1.36 -15.36 -3.00
N TYR A 346 1.41 -15.50 -4.31
CA TYR A 346 0.97 -14.51 -5.28
C TYR A 346 -0.22 -15.04 -6.06
N VAL A 347 -1.23 -14.20 -6.22
CA VAL A 347 -2.43 -14.49 -7.02
C VAL A 347 -2.69 -13.28 -7.90
N ILE A 348 -2.79 -13.50 -9.21
CA ILE A 348 -3.13 -12.49 -10.20
C ILE A 348 -4.37 -12.97 -10.95
N ARG A 349 -5.46 -12.18 -10.93
CA ARG A 349 -6.68 -12.48 -11.66
C ARG A 349 -7.15 -11.29 -12.48
N ASP A 350 -7.71 -11.57 -13.65
CA ASP A 350 -8.50 -10.61 -14.43
C ASP A 350 -7.75 -9.27 -14.64
N THR A 351 -6.42 -9.35 -14.76
CA THR A 351 -5.52 -8.20 -14.78
C THR A 351 -4.98 -7.99 -16.19
N LYS A 352 -4.71 -6.73 -16.56
CA LYS A 352 -4.17 -6.37 -17.87
C LYS A 352 -2.83 -5.69 -17.71
N ILE A 353 -1.80 -6.29 -18.29
CA ILE A 353 -0.45 -5.75 -18.41
C ILE A 353 -0.25 -5.43 -19.88
N LEU A 354 -0.20 -4.14 -20.20
CA LEU A 354 -0.23 -3.64 -21.57
C LEU A 354 1.00 -2.77 -21.82
N GLY A 355 1.95 -3.31 -22.57
CA GLY A 355 3.25 -2.72 -22.73
C GLY A 355 4.13 -2.87 -21.49
N GLY A 356 5.31 -2.27 -21.57
CA GLY A 356 6.28 -2.21 -20.48
C GLY A 356 7.66 -2.59 -20.98
N THR A 357 8.69 -2.00 -20.36
CA THR A 357 10.09 -2.22 -20.75
C THR A 357 10.82 -2.90 -19.59
N PRO A 358 10.54 -4.18 -19.30
CA PRO A 358 11.12 -4.87 -18.15
C PRO A 358 12.64 -4.93 -18.23
N ARG A 359 13.31 -4.62 -17.10
CA ARG A 359 14.78 -4.47 -17.03
C ARG A 359 15.42 -5.33 -15.97
N GLN A 360 14.69 -5.66 -14.91
CA GLN A 360 15.22 -6.38 -13.76
C GLN A 360 14.98 -7.87 -13.88
N GLY A 361 13.70 -8.28 -13.91
CA GLY A 361 13.32 -9.68 -14.11
C GLY A 361 13.11 -10.03 -15.58
N GLY A 362 12.80 -9.04 -16.42
CA GLY A 362 12.74 -9.18 -17.87
C GLY A 362 11.39 -9.65 -18.43
N GLY A 363 10.35 -9.75 -17.60
CA GLY A 363 8.99 -10.08 -18.02
C GLY A 363 7.95 -9.02 -17.67
N GLY A 364 6.79 -9.09 -18.31
CA GLY A 364 5.56 -8.40 -17.88
C GLY A 364 5.17 -8.80 -16.46
N ILE A 365 5.31 -10.09 -16.17
CA ILE A 365 5.36 -10.66 -14.82
C ILE A 365 6.74 -11.28 -14.62
N SER A 366 7.42 -10.89 -13.55
CA SER A 366 8.76 -11.36 -13.22
C SER A 366 8.78 -12.04 -11.85
N VAL A 367 9.32 -13.25 -11.78
CA VAL A 367 9.63 -13.96 -10.53
C VAL A 367 11.14 -14.12 -10.43
N ASN A 368 11.75 -13.55 -9.41
CA ASN A 368 13.19 -13.51 -9.20
C ASN A 368 13.54 -14.19 -7.88
N LEU A 369 14.08 -15.40 -7.96
CA LEU A 369 14.67 -16.08 -6.81
C LEU A 369 16.16 -15.74 -6.78
N GLN A 370 16.60 -15.00 -5.76
CA GLN A 370 17.94 -14.40 -5.73
C GLN A 370 18.93 -15.26 -4.94
N ASP A 371 20.16 -15.36 -5.43
CA ASP A 371 21.26 -16.11 -4.82
C ASP A 371 21.81 -15.39 -3.59
N GLU A 372 21.20 -15.62 -2.45
CA GLU A 372 21.71 -15.14 -1.16
C GLU A 372 22.05 -16.34 -0.25
N PRO A 373 23.11 -16.24 0.58
CA PRO A 373 23.45 -17.29 1.53
C PRO A 373 22.25 -17.68 2.41
N ASP A 374 21.94 -18.98 2.45
CA ASP A 374 20.82 -19.56 3.20
C ASP A 374 19.42 -19.11 2.72
N SER A 375 19.25 -18.78 1.44
CA SER A 375 17.94 -18.56 0.82
C SER A 375 17.25 -19.88 0.48
N ASP A 376 16.28 -20.30 1.29
CA ASP A 376 15.53 -21.58 1.18
C ASP A 376 14.00 -21.39 1.18
N GLY A 377 13.54 -20.20 0.79
CA GLY A 377 12.12 -19.86 0.73
C GLY A 377 11.27 -20.64 -0.28
N SER A 378 9.95 -20.61 -0.08
CA SER A 378 8.94 -21.16 -0.98
C SER A 378 8.08 -20.07 -1.60
N THR A 379 7.84 -20.18 -2.91
CA THR A 379 7.05 -19.21 -3.69
C THR A 379 5.98 -19.93 -4.51
N THR A 380 4.74 -19.45 -4.45
CA THR A 380 3.65 -19.90 -5.34
C THR A 380 3.08 -18.72 -6.11
N LEU A 381 2.83 -18.89 -7.40
CA LEU A 381 2.21 -17.90 -8.26
C LEU A 381 1.03 -18.53 -9.02
N LEU A 382 -0.17 -18.01 -8.78
CA LEU A 382 -1.38 -18.32 -9.56
C LEU A 382 -1.68 -17.14 -10.49
N VAL A 383 -1.87 -17.41 -11.78
CA VAL A 383 -2.32 -16.41 -12.76
C VAL A 383 -3.52 -16.94 -13.54
N GLU A 384 -4.59 -16.16 -13.59
CA GLU A 384 -5.88 -16.54 -14.21
C GLU A 384 -6.52 -15.34 -14.92
N GLY A 385 -7.14 -15.56 -16.08
CA GLY A 385 -7.86 -14.52 -16.83
C GLY A 385 -7.05 -13.26 -17.16
N THR A 386 -5.72 -13.36 -17.22
CA THR A 386 -4.81 -12.19 -17.26
C THR A 386 -4.22 -11.99 -18.65
N ASP A 387 -4.21 -10.74 -19.10
CA ASP A 387 -3.57 -10.31 -20.35
C ASP A 387 -2.15 -9.79 -20.05
N VAL A 388 -1.14 -10.31 -20.73
CA VAL A 388 0.22 -9.76 -20.77
C VAL A 388 0.62 -9.56 -22.23
N VAL A 389 0.47 -8.33 -22.70
CA VAL A 389 0.51 -8.02 -24.12
C VAL A 389 1.46 -6.87 -24.40
N GLY A 390 2.32 -7.03 -25.40
CA GLY A 390 3.08 -5.91 -25.98
C GLY A 390 4.28 -5.44 -25.16
N THR A 391 4.82 -6.25 -24.24
CA THR A 391 6.03 -5.87 -23.50
C THR A 391 7.27 -5.97 -24.39
N ASP A 392 8.28 -5.13 -24.15
CA ASP A 392 9.59 -5.23 -24.84
C ASP A 392 10.41 -6.44 -24.33
N GLY A 393 9.86 -7.20 -23.37
CA GLY A 393 10.48 -8.37 -22.74
C GLY A 393 9.72 -9.65 -23.00
N PHE A 394 9.65 -10.51 -21.98
CA PHE A 394 8.83 -11.71 -21.99
C PHE A 394 7.43 -11.45 -21.43
N GLY A 395 6.44 -12.28 -21.74
CA GLY A 395 5.18 -12.26 -20.99
C GLY A 395 5.39 -12.62 -19.52
N LEU A 396 5.97 -13.81 -19.27
CA LEU A 396 6.41 -14.25 -17.95
C LEU A 396 7.90 -14.58 -17.97
N SER A 397 8.63 -14.08 -16.98
CA SER A 397 10.03 -14.41 -16.74
C SER A 397 10.20 -15.00 -15.34
N VAL A 398 10.79 -16.19 -15.26
CA VAL A 398 11.17 -16.86 -14.02
C VAL A 398 12.69 -16.97 -13.97
N ASN A 399 13.31 -16.21 -13.09
CA ASN A 399 14.73 -16.20 -12.84
C ASN A 399 15.08 -16.99 -11.58
N ASN A 400 16.11 -17.82 -11.68
CA ASN A 400 16.75 -18.44 -10.54
C ASN A 400 18.23 -18.07 -10.55
N GLY A 401 18.61 -17.18 -9.65
CA GLY A 401 20.02 -16.85 -9.40
C GLY A 401 20.72 -17.92 -8.57
N GLY A 402 19.99 -18.75 -7.81
CA GLY A 402 20.55 -19.67 -6.82
C GLY A 402 19.79 -19.73 -5.49
N GLY A 403 18.72 -18.94 -5.31
CA GLY A 403 17.91 -18.94 -4.09
C GLY A 403 16.55 -19.63 -4.23
N GLY A 404 15.92 -19.90 -3.09
CA GLY A 404 14.60 -20.51 -2.97
C GLY A 404 14.60 -22.02 -3.21
N ASP A 405 13.97 -22.77 -2.31
CA ASP A 405 13.93 -24.23 -2.35
C ASP A 405 12.73 -24.78 -3.13
N ALA A 406 11.68 -23.96 -3.31
CA ALA A 406 10.46 -24.38 -3.99
C ALA A 406 9.77 -23.24 -4.74
N LEU A 407 9.45 -23.48 -6.02
CA LEU A 407 8.59 -22.63 -6.83
C LEU A 407 7.48 -23.46 -7.46
N THR A 408 6.25 -22.97 -7.40
CA THR A 408 5.12 -23.48 -8.18
C THR A 408 4.46 -22.33 -8.91
N VAL A 409 4.41 -22.42 -10.24
CA VAL A 409 3.68 -21.46 -11.10
C VAL A 409 2.51 -22.19 -11.75
N ASP A 410 1.31 -21.66 -11.57
CA ASP A 410 0.07 -22.17 -12.12
C ASP A 410 -0.63 -21.07 -12.92
N LEU A 411 -0.37 -21.08 -14.22
CA LEU A 411 -1.10 -20.30 -15.21
C LEU A 411 -2.34 -21.06 -15.71
N GLY A 412 -2.62 -22.28 -15.24
CA GLY A 412 -3.82 -23.03 -15.59
C GLY A 412 -3.67 -24.55 -15.53
N GLY A 413 -4.69 -25.21 -14.96
CA GLY A 413 -4.78 -26.67 -14.84
C GLY A 413 -3.85 -27.28 -13.78
N GLY A 414 -3.15 -26.46 -13.00
CA GLY A 414 -2.19 -26.89 -12.00
C GLY A 414 -2.77 -27.06 -10.59
N PRO A 415 -1.87 -27.30 -9.61
CA PRO A 415 -2.25 -27.63 -8.23
C PRO A 415 -2.71 -26.41 -7.42
N LEU A 416 -2.51 -25.18 -7.89
CA LEU A 416 -2.99 -23.97 -7.22
C LEU A 416 -4.45 -23.65 -7.64
N GLY A 417 -4.92 -24.27 -8.72
CA GLY A 417 -6.32 -24.22 -9.16
C GLY A 417 -6.62 -23.13 -10.18
N SER A 418 -5.60 -22.57 -10.87
CA SER A 418 -5.87 -21.65 -11.98
C SER A 418 -6.67 -22.36 -13.08
N GLN A 419 -7.69 -21.67 -13.60
CA GLN A 419 -8.48 -22.13 -14.74
C GLN A 419 -7.86 -21.77 -16.10
N GLY A 420 -6.75 -21.05 -16.13
CA GLY A 420 -6.19 -20.50 -17.36
C GLY A 420 -6.92 -19.25 -17.82
N GLY A 421 -7.19 -19.16 -19.13
CA GLY A 421 -7.77 -17.99 -19.76
C GLY A 421 -6.80 -16.81 -19.90
N ASN A 422 -5.50 -17.03 -19.73
CA ASN A 422 -4.50 -15.98 -19.88
C ASN A 422 -4.12 -15.77 -21.35
N ARG A 423 -3.73 -14.54 -21.70
CA ARG A 423 -3.21 -14.16 -23.01
C ARG A 423 -1.81 -13.59 -22.88
N LEU A 424 -0.80 -14.29 -23.41
CA LEU A 424 0.59 -13.83 -23.39
C LEU A 424 1.06 -13.63 -24.84
N LEU A 425 0.82 -12.43 -25.37
CA LEU A 425 0.91 -12.14 -26.81
C LEU A 425 1.81 -10.95 -27.11
N ASP A 426 2.38 -10.93 -28.31
CA ASP A 426 3.11 -9.79 -28.86
C ASP A 426 4.21 -9.23 -27.92
N ASN A 427 4.81 -10.10 -27.09
CA ASN A 427 5.93 -9.75 -26.23
C ASN A 427 7.22 -9.96 -27.03
N ASP A 428 8.07 -8.94 -27.13
CA ASP A 428 9.19 -8.88 -28.08
C ASP A 428 10.18 -10.04 -27.96
N ARG A 429 10.40 -10.54 -26.75
CA ARG A 429 11.30 -11.68 -26.50
C ARG A 429 10.59 -13.02 -26.45
N GLY A 430 9.26 -13.02 -26.43
CA GLY A 430 8.42 -14.22 -26.42
C GLY A 430 7.52 -14.35 -25.19
N PRO A 431 6.68 -15.39 -25.11
CA PRO A 431 5.72 -15.53 -24.03
C PRO A 431 6.37 -15.95 -22.70
N LEU A 432 7.36 -16.84 -22.73
CA LEU A 432 7.90 -17.49 -21.53
C LEU A 432 9.44 -17.55 -21.54
N ARG A 433 10.07 -17.13 -20.44
CA ARG A 433 11.47 -17.41 -20.11
C ARG A 433 11.57 -18.05 -18.73
N LEU A 434 12.12 -19.26 -18.66
CA LEU A 434 12.10 -20.07 -17.45
C LEU A 434 13.50 -20.58 -17.08
N ALA A 435 13.87 -20.42 -15.82
CA ALA A 435 14.99 -21.13 -15.24
C ALA A 435 14.68 -22.65 -15.12
N PRO A 436 15.69 -23.53 -15.29
CA PRO A 436 15.49 -24.98 -15.21
C PRO A 436 15.12 -25.44 -13.79
N GLY A 437 14.47 -26.60 -13.68
CA GLY A 437 14.20 -27.28 -12.40
C GLY A 437 12.89 -26.88 -11.73
N TRP A 438 12.03 -26.14 -12.43
CA TRP A 438 10.73 -25.70 -11.92
C TRP A 438 9.59 -26.28 -12.74
N THR A 439 8.57 -26.77 -12.04
CA THR A 439 7.32 -27.23 -12.66
C THR A 439 6.37 -26.06 -12.86
N ILE A 440 5.92 -25.88 -14.10
CA ILE A 440 4.96 -24.82 -14.47
C ILE A 440 3.75 -25.46 -15.16
N HIS A 441 2.58 -25.14 -14.65
CA HIS A 441 1.31 -25.51 -15.27
C HIS A 441 0.78 -24.33 -16.06
N ALA A 442 0.46 -24.54 -17.33
CA ALA A 442 0.07 -23.49 -18.24
C ALA A 442 -0.98 -23.95 -19.26
N GLY A 443 -1.83 -24.90 -18.88
CA GLY A 443 -2.98 -25.34 -19.66
C GLY A 443 -4.10 -24.29 -19.68
N GLY A 444 -4.93 -24.32 -20.71
CA GLY A 444 -6.08 -23.43 -20.87
C GLY A 444 -5.73 -21.99 -21.23
N ASN A 445 -4.56 -21.73 -21.81
CA ASN A 445 -4.10 -20.37 -22.16
C ASN A 445 -4.04 -20.14 -23.67
N TRP A 446 -4.10 -18.86 -24.05
CA TRP A 446 -4.01 -18.42 -25.45
C TRP A 446 -2.65 -17.79 -25.75
N TRP A 447 -1.98 -18.35 -26.75
CA TRP A 447 -0.61 -17.99 -27.17
C TRP A 447 -0.55 -17.49 -28.61
N GLY A 448 -1.69 -17.22 -29.24
CA GLY A 448 -1.79 -16.75 -30.62
C GLY A 448 -2.10 -17.84 -31.66
N GLY A 449 -2.52 -19.03 -31.22
CA GLY A 449 -2.99 -20.12 -32.10
C GLY A 449 -2.07 -21.33 -32.18
N ASP A 450 -0.84 -21.19 -31.72
CA ASP A 450 0.18 -22.25 -31.72
C ASP A 450 0.72 -22.48 -30.29
N GLU A 451 1.50 -23.54 -30.10
CA GLU A 451 2.23 -23.75 -28.84
C GLU A 451 3.25 -22.62 -28.61
N PRO A 452 3.36 -22.09 -27.37
CA PRO A 452 4.30 -21.01 -27.08
C PRO A 452 5.75 -21.48 -27.13
N ALA A 453 6.64 -20.60 -27.57
CA ALA A 453 8.07 -20.79 -27.37
C ALA A 453 8.41 -20.67 -25.86
N VAL A 454 9.15 -21.63 -25.35
CA VAL A 454 9.70 -21.61 -23.97
C VAL A 454 11.21 -21.44 -24.07
N LEU A 455 11.72 -20.31 -23.59
CA LEU A 455 13.15 -20.02 -23.62
C LEU A 455 13.80 -20.26 -22.25
N GLY A 456 15.05 -20.71 -22.28
CA GLY A 456 15.90 -20.82 -21.09
C GLY A 456 16.54 -19.49 -20.68
N PRO A 457 17.37 -19.47 -19.62
CA PRO A 457 18.04 -18.27 -19.14
C PRO A 457 18.99 -17.60 -20.16
N ASP A 458 19.46 -18.36 -21.15
CA ASP A 458 20.33 -17.95 -22.26
C ASP A 458 19.54 -17.53 -23.53
N ASP A 459 18.22 -17.37 -23.39
CA ASP A 459 17.28 -17.06 -24.46
C ASP A 459 17.28 -18.07 -25.62
N GLN A 460 17.75 -19.29 -25.37
CA GLN A 460 17.65 -20.38 -26.34
C GLN A 460 16.39 -21.21 -26.06
N PRO A 461 15.78 -21.80 -27.11
CA PRO A 461 14.69 -22.74 -26.92
C PRO A 461 15.09 -23.83 -25.95
N SER A 462 14.31 -24.00 -24.89
CA SER A 462 14.58 -25.03 -23.91
C SER A 462 13.66 -26.22 -24.11
N SER A 463 14.22 -27.43 -23.98
CA SER A 463 13.50 -28.69 -24.18
C SER A 463 12.70 -29.14 -22.94
N HIS A 464 12.19 -28.22 -22.13
CA HIS A 464 11.72 -28.52 -20.78
C HIS A 464 10.46 -29.39 -20.75
N SER A 465 10.62 -30.62 -20.26
CA SER A 465 9.55 -31.57 -19.91
C SER A 465 8.71 -31.16 -18.69
N GLU A 466 8.95 -29.98 -18.13
CA GLU A 466 8.40 -29.50 -16.85
C GLU A 466 7.39 -28.35 -17.04
N VAL A 467 7.08 -27.99 -18.29
CA VAL A 467 6.01 -27.05 -18.64
C VAL A 467 4.83 -27.84 -19.22
N PHE A 468 3.69 -27.79 -18.53
CA PHE A 468 2.48 -28.50 -18.92
C PHE A 468 1.53 -27.54 -19.64
N LEU A 469 1.53 -27.59 -20.97
CA LEU A 469 0.79 -26.65 -21.83
C LEU A 469 -0.63 -27.10 -22.19
N ASP A 470 -0.95 -28.38 -22.02
CA ASP A 470 -2.23 -28.93 -22.50
C ASP A 470 -3.41 -28.59 -21.55
N PRO A 471 -4.55 -28.12 -22.08
CA PRO A 471 -4.80 -27.79 -23.49
C PRO A 471 -4.27 -26.39 -23.86
N VAL A 472 -3.67 -26.23 -25.04
CA VAL A 472 -3.52 -24.90 -25.65
C VAL A 472 -4.87 -24.48 -26.24
N LEU A 473 -5.34 -23.26 -25.94
CA LEU A 473 -6.57 -22.75 -26.54
C LEU A 473 -6.39 -22.56 -28.04
N SER A 474 -7.41 -22.92 -28.82
CA SER A 474 -7.43 -22.75 -30.28
C SER A 474 -8.10 -21.45 -30.73
N GLU A 475 -8.71 -20.71 -29.81
CA GLU A 475 -9.35 -19.42 -30.04
C GLU A 475 -9.03 -18.45 -28.90
N ASP A 476 -9.08 -17.16 -29.19
CA ASP A 476 -8.91 -16.10 -28.20
C ASP A 476 -10.07 -16.19 -27.17
N PRO A 477 -9.78 -16.25 -25.86
CA PRO A 477 -10.81 -16.40 -24.82
C PRO A 477 -11.65 -15.13 -24.56
N LEU A 478 -11.36 -13.99 -25.22
CA LEU A 478 -12.08 -12.72 -25.07
C LEU A 478 -13.14 -12.42 -26.13
#